data_AF-A0A843DGW1-F1
#
_entry.id   AF-A0A843DGW1-F1
#
_cell.length_a   1.000
_cell.length_b   1.000
_cell.length_c   1.000
_cell.angle_alpha   90.00
_cell.angle_beta   90.00
_cell.angle_gamma   90.00
#
_symmetry.space_group_name_H-M   'P 1'
#
loop_
_entity.id
_entity.type
_entity.pdbx_description
1 polymer ?
#
loop_
_entity_poly.entity_id
_entity_poly.type
_entity_poly.pdbx_seq_one_letter_code
_entity_poly.pdbx_strand_id
1 'polypeptide(L)'
;APAEPAVTGVVLPEGTDSEVAFIPVSEKPAPAGKEENTKKVFEINVPKYEKGKPATVKFTMTVAELTKDGKTAADVALWHHDEETGEWTKLVTTFVIKDGIVYFEAITFDFSPFAIVYADEPAEELPTDQPEEPTETPASPAPVLAVIAALGAAVVLRRK
;
A
#
# COMPACT_ATOMS: atom_id res chain seq x y z
N ALA A 1 1.75 -4.58 -24.64
CA ALA A 1 2.39 -3.38 -24.07
C ALA A 1 2.53 -3.62 -22.57
N PRO A 2 3.58 -3.13 -21.89
CA PRO A 2 3.53 -3.06 -20.43
C PRO A 2 2.31 -2.21 -20.05
N ALA A 3 1.52 -2.64 -19.07
CA ALA A 3 0.48 -1.80 -18.53
C ALA A 3 1.19 -0.68 -17.75
N GLU A 4 0.84 0.56 -18.07
CA GLU A 4 1.36 1.74 -17.37
C GLU A 4 0.62 1.90 -16.04
N PRO A 5 1.24 2.53 -15.02
CA PRO A 5 0.53 2.86 -13.80
C PRO A 5 -0.76 3.63 -14.10
N ALA A 6 -1.86 3.15 -13.54
CA ALA A 6 -3.19 3.70 -13.74
C ALA A 6 -3.60 4.50 -12.51
N VAL A 7 -3.89 5.78 -12.68
CA VAL A 7 -4.53 6.59 -11.63
C VAL A 7 -6.00 6.19 -11.61
N THR A 8 -6.47 5.69 -10.48
CA THR A 8 -7.79 5.05 -10.37
C THR A 8 -8.83 5.93 -9.69
N GLY A 9 -8.41 6.98 -8.98
CA GLY A 9 -9.34 7.94 -8.42
C GLY A 9 -8.72 8.93 -7.44
N VAL A 10 -9.56 9.85 -6.98
CA VAL A 10 -9.27 10.78 -5.88
C VAL A 10 -10.47 10.74 -4.94
N VAL A 11 -10.20 10.57 -3.65
CA VAL A 11 -11.21 10.72 -2.59
C VAL A 11 -11.05 12.11 -2.00
N LEU A 12 -12.05 12.94 -2.25
CA LEU A 12 -12.14 14.30 -1.72
C LEU A 12 -12.70 14.28 -0.29
N PRO A 13 -12.38 15.31 0.52
CA PRO A 13 -12.96 15.44 1.85
C PRO A 13 -14.49 15.56 1.79
N GLU A 14 -15.15 15.12 2.87
CA GLU A 14 -16.62 15.14 2.96
C GLU A 14 -17.16 16.56 2.73
N GLY A 15 -18.22 16.66 1.93
CA GLY A 15 -18.83 17.93 1.57
C GLY A 15 -18.19 18.66 0.37
N THR A 16 -17.10 18.14 -0.21
CA THR A 16 -16.55 18.67 -1.46
C THR A 16 -17.28 18.09 -2.67
N ASP A 17 -18.17 18.89 -3.26
CA ASP A 17 -18.85 18.59 -4.52
C ASP A 17 -18.07 19.21 -5.70
N SER A 18 -17.02 18.53 -6.14
CA SER A 18 -16.17 18.94 -7.26
C SER A 18 -15.98 17.81 -8.26
N GLU A 19 -15.99 18.17 -9.54
CA GLU A 19 -15.51 17.28 -10.60
C GLU A 19 -13.98 17.13 -10.47
N VAL A 20 -13.49 15.90 -10.63
CA VAL A 20 -12.07 15.57 -10.62
C VAL A 20 -11.65 15.26 -12.05
N ALA A 21 -10.71 16.04 -12.58
CA ALA A 21 -10.14 15.80 -13.91
C ALA A 21 -8.67 15.37 -13.79
N PHE A 22 -8.32 14.29 -14.50
CA PHE A 22 -6.94 13.84 -14.63
C PHE A 22 -6.37 14.32 -15.97
N ILE A 23 -5.39 15.20 -15.90
CA ILE A 23 -4.74 15.79 -17.07
C ILE A 23 -3.39 15.08 -17.22
N PRO A 24 -3.19 14.27 -18.28
CA PRO A 24 -1.86 13.74 -18.58
C PRO A 24 -0.95 14.93 -18.92
N VAL A 25 0.26 14.95 -18.35
CA VAL A 25 1.16 16.07 -18.58
C VAL A 25 2.36 15.61 -19.37
N SER A 26 2.50 16.18 -20.57
CA SER A 26 3.56 15.83 -21.52
C SER A 26 4.88 16.56 -21.29
N GLU A 27 4.88 17.69 -20.57
CA GLU A 27 6.04 18.60 -20.49
C GLU A 27 6.41 19.06 -19.06
N LYS A 28 5.72 18.58 -18.02
CA LYS A 28 6.05 18.97 -16.64
C LYS A 28 7.31 18.24 -16.14
N PRO A 29 8.13 18.90 -15.31
CA PRO A 29 9.43 18.37 -14.91
C PRO A 29 9.24 17.12 -14.04
N ALA A 30 9.96 16.04 -14.31
CA ALA A 30 10.06 14.94 -13.35
C ALA A 30 10.83 15.41 -12.08
N PRO A 31 10.69 14.72 -10.93
CA PRO A 31 11.51 15.01 -9.77
C PRO A 31 13.00 14.92 -10.12
N ALA A 32 13.76 15.96 -9.76
CA ALA A 32 15.16 16.09 -10.13
C ALA A 32 16.00 14.90 -9.65
N GLY A 33 16.80 14.32 -10.55
CA GLY A 33 17.61 13.12 -10.26
C GLY A 33 16.82 11.81 -10.16
N LYS A 34 15.52 11.83 -10.51
CA LYS A 34 14.63 10.66 -10.55
C LYS A 34 13.95 10.51 -11.91
N GLU A 35 14.47 11.14 -12.95
CA GLU A 35 13.88 11.17 -14.29
C GLU A 35 13.71 9.75 -14.85
N GLU A 36 14.74 8.90 -14.73
CA GLU A 36 14.70 7.50 -15.19
C GLU A 36 13.79 6.59 -14.34
N ASN A 37 13.53 7.01 -13.10
CA ASN A 37 12.67 6.28 -12.15
C ASN A 37 11.22 6.78 -12.15
N THR A 38 10.93 7.84 -12.91
CA THR A 38 9.59 8.42 -13.02
C THR A 38 8.78 7.62 -14.04
N LYS A 39 7.72 6.98 -13.58
CA LYS A 39 6.87 6.12 -14.42
C LYS A 39 5.74 6.88 -15.09
N LYS A 40 5.23 7.91 -14.41
CA LYS A 40 4.13 8.73 -14.90
C LYS A 40 4.08 10.07 -14.20
N VAL A 41 3.87 11.13 -14.97
CA VAL A 41 3.54 12.47 -14.48
C VAL A 41 2.12 12.79 -14.90
N PHE A 42 1.32 13.32 -13.99
CA PHE A 42 -0.07 13.67 -14.23
C PHE A 42 -0.48 14.83 -13.34
N GLU A 43 -1.52 15.55 -13.71
CA GLU A 43 -2.09 16.62 -12.92
C GLU A 43 -3.53 16.26 -12.57
N ILE A 44 -3.94 16.63 -11.38
CA ILE A 44 -5.32 16.48 -10.91
C ILE A 44 -5.87 17.89 -10.77
N ASN A 45 -6.92 18.21 -11.51
CA ASN A 45 -7.62 19.47 -11.37
C ASN A 45 -8.91 19.24 -10.56
N VAL A 46 -9.05 19.94 -9.45
CA VAL A 46 -10.22 19.93 -8.58
C VAL A 46 -10.66 21.38 -8.33
N PRO A 47 -11.50 21.96 -9.21
CA PRO A 47 -11.76 23.41 -9.23
C PRO A 47 -12.32 24.02 -7.93
N LYS A 48 -13.05 23.24 -7.13
CA LYS A 48 -13.63 23.71 -5.86
C LYS A 48 -12.89 23.19 -4.62
N TYR A 49 -11.65 22.76 -4.79
CA TYR A 49 -10.89 22.27 -3.66
C TYR A 49 -10.48 23.40 -2.72
N GLU A 50 -10.74 23.19 -1.44
CA GLU A 50 -10.23 24.07 -0.39
C GLU A 50 -8.82 23.59 0.00
N LYS A 51 -7.80 24.36 -0.39
CA LYS A 51 -6.38 24.10 -0.06
C LYS A 51 -6.22 23.87 1.45
N GLY A 52 -5.43 22.87 1.81
CA GLY A 52 -5.16 22.50 3.20
C GLY A 52 -6.13 21.49 3.82
N LYS A 53 -7.23 21.13 3.15
CA LYS A 53 -7.97 19.90 3.51
C LYS A 53 -7.18 18.67 3.06
N PRO A 54 -7.34 17.50 3.69
CA PRO A 54 -6.74 16.27 3.20
C PRO A 54 -7.58 15.65 2.07
N ALA A 55 -6.94 15.19 1.01
CA ALA A 55 -7.50 14.34 -0.03
C ALA A 55 -6.61 13.11 -0.24
N THR A 56 -7.21 12.01 -0.72
CA THR A 56 -6.46 10.77 -0.99
C THR A 56 -6.41 10.52 -2.50
N VAL A 57 -5.19 10.43 -3.04
CA VAL A 57 -4.95 10.03 -4.43
C VAL A 57 -4.78 8.51 -4.48
N LYS A 58 -5.48 7.85 -5.41
CA LYS A 58 -5.42 6.40 -5.60
C LYS A 58 -4.87 6.04 -6.96
N PHE A 59 -3.97 5.06 -7.00
CA PHE A 59 -3.41 4.53 -8.22
C PHE A 59 -3.09 3.05 -8.09
N THR A 60 -2.89 2.37 -9.22
CA THR A 60 -2.63 0.94 -9.26
C THR A 60 -1.49 0.60 -10.21
N MET A 61 -0.77 -0.46 -9.87
CA MET A 61 0.22 -1.13 -10.71
C MET A 61 0.03 -2.64 -10.61
N THR A 62 0.55 -3.41 -11.55
CA THR A 62 0.58 -4.88 -11.42
C THR A 62 1.88 -5.35 -10.77
N VAL A 63 1.84 -6.46 -10.03
CA VAL A 63 3.06 -7.09 -9.49
C VAL A 63 4.01 -7.48 -10.63
N ALA A 64 3.47 -7.87 -11.79
CA ALA A 64 4.24 -8.19 -12.98
C ALA A 64 5.03 -6.99 -13.53
N GLU A 65 4.48 -5.77 -13.50
CA GLU A 65 5.20 -4.54 -13.89
C GLU A 65 6.37 -4.25 -12.97
N LEU A 66 6.13 -4.31 -11.66
CA LEU A 66 7.14 -4.01 -10.65
C LEU A 66 8.30 -5.00 -10.74
N THR A 67 7.99 -6.30 -10.80
CA THR A 67 9.01 -7.36 -10.85
C THR A 67 9.83 -7.33 -12.14
N LYS A 68 9.25 -6.89 -13.26
CA LYS A 68 10.00 -6.70 -14.52
C LYS A 68 11.15 -5.70 -14.37
N ASP A 69 10.95 -4.67 -13.57
CA ASP A 69 11.94 -3.63 -13.29
C ASP A 69 12.80 -3.97 -12.05
N GLY A 70 12.65 -5.18 -11.47
CA GLY A 70 13.35 -5.59 -10.25
C GLY A 70 12.88 -4.82 -9.01
N LYS A 71 11.65 -4.30 -9.04
CA LYS A 71 11.03 -3.50 -7.96
C LYS A 71 9.91 -4.27 -7.26
N THR A 72 9.58 -3.78 -6.09
CA THR A 72 8.46 -4.23 -5.25
C THR A 72 7.47 -3.08 -5.03
N ALA A 73 6.33 -3.37 -4.42
CA ALA A 73 5.35 -2.33 -4.08
C ALA A 73 5.94 -1.28 -3.12
N ALA A 74 6.83 -1.70 -2.21
CA ALA A 74 7.53 -0.79 -1.31
C ALA A 74 8.41 0.21 -2.06
N ASP A 75 8.91 -0.11 -3.26
CA ASP A 75 9.77 0.81 -4.01
C ASP A 75 8.97 1.91 -4.74
N VAL A 76 7.65 2.00 -4.58
CA VAL A 76 6.80 2.94 -5.33
C VAL A 76 6.27 4.03 -4.41
N ALA A 77 6.44 5.29 -4.80
CA ALA A 77 5.88 6.42 -4.07
C ALA A 77 5.21 7.43 -5.02
N LEU A 78 4.19 8.12 -4.50
CA LEU A 78 3.64 9.31 -5.13
C LEU A 78 4.42 10.54 -4.66
N TRP A 79 4.81 11.39 -5.61
CA TRP A 79 5.43 12.67 -5.34
C TRP A 79 4.49 13.79 -5.78
N HIS A 80 4.54 14.90 -5.07
CA HIS A 80 3.78 16.11 -5.31
C HIS A 80 4.74 17.25 -5.62
N HIS A 81 4.51 17.96 -6.72
CA HIS A 81 5.25 19.14 -7.07
C HIS A 81 4.62 20.36 -6.40
N ASP A 82 5.42 21.19 -5.74
CA ASP A 82 4.98 22.49 -5.26
C ASP A 82 5.24 23.52 -6.36
N GLU A 83 4.19 24.06 -6.98
CA GLU A 83 4.31 25.06 -8.04
C GLU A 83 4.80 26.43 -7.55
N GLU A 84 4.72 26.73 -6.24
CA GLU A 84 5.23 27.97 -5.67
C GLU A 84 6.76 27.93 -5.52
N THR A 85 7.30 26.79 -5.10
CA THR A 85 8.75 26.62 -4.87
C THR A 85 9.48 25.94 -6.03
N GLY A 86 8.76 25.20 -6.88
CA GLY A 86 9.31 24.34 -7.93
C GLY A 86 9.89 23.02 -7.42
N GLU A 87 9.65 22.67 -6.15
CA GLU A 87 10.23 21.51 -5.51
C GLU A 87 9.29 20.30 -5.55
N TRP A 88 9.88 19.10 -5.62
CA TRP A 88 9.14 17.85 -5.53
C TRP A 88 9.23 17.27 -4.13
N THR A 89 8.08 17.00 -3.51
CA THR A 89 7.98 16.41 -2.18
C THR A 89 7.37 15.02 -2.27
N LYS A 90 8.01 14.03 -1.64
CA LYS A 90 7.47 12.68 -1.51
C LYS A 90 6.24 12.70 -0.60
N LEU A 91 5.14 12.10 -1.04
CA LEU A 91 3.96 11.88 -0.21
C LEU A 91 4.06 10.55 0.52
N VAL A 92 3.49 10.50 1.73
CA VAL A 92 3.28 9.24 2.43
C VAL A 92 2.36 8.39 1.57
N THR A 93 2.89 7.27 1.09
CA THR A 93 2.22 6.35 0.19
C THR A 93 2.09 5.02 0.90
N THR A 94 0.87 4.50 0.95
CA THR A 94 0.54 3.19 1.48
C THR A 94 0.06 2.27 0.38
N PHE A 95 0.22 0.95 0.55
CA PHE A 95 -0.28 -0.01 -0.43
C PHE A 95 -0.92 -1.27 0.16
N VAL A 96 -1.74 -1.92 -0.66
CA VAL A 96 -2.30 -3.27 -0.45
C VAL A 96 -2.16 -4.07 -1.75
N ILE A 97 -1.81 -5.36 -1.64
CA ILE A 97 -1.73 -6.27 -2.78
C ILE A 97 -2.96 -7.18 -2.78
N LYS A 98 -3.67 -7.25 -3.90
CA LYS A 98 -4.82 -8.14 -4.08
C LYS A 98 -4.90 -8.62 -5.54
N ASP A 99 -5.07 -9.93 -5.73
CA ASP A 99 -5.23 -10.55 -7.05
C ASP A 99 -4.14 -10.17 -8.07
N GLY A 100 -2.89 -10.00 -7.61
CA GLY A 100 -1.74 -9.60 -8.45
C GLY A 100 -1.71 -8.12 -8.84
N ILE A 101 -2.65 -7.32 -8.33
CA ILE A 101 -2.73 -5.87 -8.47
C ILE A 101 -2.30 -5.23 -7.15
N VAL A 102 -1.46 -4.19 -7.25
CA VAL A 102 -1.05 -3.35 -6.13
C VAL A 102 -1.88 -2.08 -6.15
N TYR A 103 -2.58 -1.81 -5.06
CA TYR A 103 -3.43 -0.65 -4.84
C TYR A 103 -2.69 0.31 -3.93
N PHE A 104 -2.39 1.51 -4.43
CA PHE A 104 -1.70 2.55 -3.70
C PHE A 104 -2.64 3.68 -3.31
N GLU A 105 -2.41 4.24 -2.13
CA GLU A 105 -3.07 5.44 -1.62
C GLU A 105 -2.03 6.41 -1.10
N ALA A 106 -2.19 7.70 -1.40
CA ALA A 106 -1.33 8.76 -0.87
C ALA A 106 -2.17 9.97 -0.45
N ILE A 107 -1.82 10.55 0.69
CA ILE A 107 -2.51 11.74 1.23
C ILE A 107 -1.86 13.00 0.67
N THR A 108 -2.66 13.91 0.14
CA THR A 108 -2.25 15.24 -0.29
C THR A 108 -3.10 16.32 0.35
N PHE A 109 -2.56 17.53 0.46
CA PHE A 109 -3.24 18.71 0.97
C PHE A 109 -3.44 19.80 -0.08
N ASP A 110 -2.89 19.57 -1.27
CA ASP A 110 -3.00 20.44 -2.43
C ASP A 110 -3.08 19.62 -3.72
N PHE A 111 -3.59 20.23 -4.78
CA PHE A 111 -3.66 19.62 -6.10
C PHE A 111 -2.74 20.37 -7.06
N SER A 112 -1.57 19.77 -7.25
CA SER A 112 -0.55 20.16 -8.21
C SER A 112 -0.11 18.92 -8.98
N PRO A 113 0.61 19.03 -10.10
CA PRO A 113 1.34 17.91 -10.70
C PRO A 113 1.88 16.88 -9.72
N PHE A 114 1.58 15.61 -10.01
CA PHE A 114 2.03 14.44 -9.29
C PHE A 114 2.90 13.56 -10.18
N ALA A 115 3.80 12.80 -9.56
CA ALA A 115 4.63 11.83 -10.23
C ALA A 115 4.61 10.48 -9.48
N ILE A 116 4.42 9.38 -10.21
CA ILE A 116 4.64 8.03 -9.70
C ILE A 116 6.10 7.68 -9.97
N VAL A 117 6.86 7.41 -8.91
CA VAL A 117 8.31 7.25 -8.95
C VAL A 117 8.71 5.97 -8.25
N TYR A 118 9.72 5.28 -8.80
CA TYR A 118 10.45 4.29 -8.03
C TYR A 118 11.42 4.98 -7.07
N ALA A 119 11.08 4.98 -5.78
CA ALA A 119 11.85 5.63 -4.72
C ALA A 119 12.73 4.61 -3.99
N ASP A 120 13.91 5.05 -3.53
CA ASP A 120 14.83 4.22 -2.72
C ASP A 120 14.37 4.08 -1.26
N GLU A 121 13.36 4.86 -0.85
CA GLU A 121 12.76 4.81 0.48
C GLU A 121 11.35 4.23 0.40
N PRO A 122 11.02 3.25 1.26
CA PRO A 122 9.86 2.41 1.06
C PRO A 122 8.52 3.15 1.25
N ALA A 123 7.51 2.76 0.49
CA ALA A 123 6.10 2.90 0.85
C ALA A 123 5.74 1.90 1.96
N GLU A 124 4.75 2.27 2.77
CA GLU A 124 4.31 1.46 3.90
C GLU A 124 3.21 0.48 3.48
N GLU A 125 3.38 -0.80 3.80
CA GLU A 125 2.35 -1.81 3.57
C GLU A 125 1.26 -1.66 4.64
N LEU A 126 0.00 -1.52 4.21
CA LEU A 126 -1.12 -1.59 5.14
C LEU A 126 -1.41 -3.06 5.47
N PRO A 127 -1.78 -3.40 6.72
CA PRO A 127 -2.19 -4.75 7.06
C PRO A 127 -3.37 -5.16 6.18
N THR A 128 -3.20 -6.24 5.43
CA THR A 128 -4.32 -6.92 4.79
C THR A 128 -5.08 -7.67 5.89
N ASP A 129 -6.37 -7.38 6.07
CA ASP A 129 -7.30 -8.26 6.79
C ASP A 129 -7.43 -9.56 5.99
N GLN A 130 -6.42 -10.41 6.07
CA GLN A 130 -6.46 -11.78 5.57
C GLN A 130 -6.85 -12.65 6.77
N PRO A 131 -7.98 -13.39 6.72
CA PRO A 131 -8.21 -14.44 7.70
C PRO A 131 -7.03 -15.42 7.63
N GLU A 132 -6.28 -15.53 8.72
CA GLU A 132 -5.27 -16.58 8.87
C GLU A 132 -6.00 -17.93 8.72
N GLU A 133 -5.80 -18.61 7.59
CA GLU A 133 -6.12 -20.04 7.56
C GLU A 133 -5.22 -20.72 8.61
N PRO A 134 -5.79 -21.46 9.57
CA PRO A 134 -4.98 -22.17 10.54
C PRO A 134 -4.08 -23.15 9.79
N THR A 135 -2.77 -22.93 9.89
CA THR A 135 -1.77 -23.87 9.40
C THR A 135 -1.89 -25.15 10.21
N GLU A 136 -2.59 -26.15 9.67
CA GLU A 136 -2.51 -27.51 10.19
C GLU A 136 -1.08 -28.00 10.02
N THR A 137 -0.34 -28.02 11.14
CA THR A 137 0.94 -28.69 11.24
C THR A 137 0.72 -30.18 10.94
N PRO A 138 1.40 -30.79 9.96
CA PRO A 138 1.31 -32.23 9.77
C PRO A 138 1.92 -32.91 11.00
N ALA A 139 1.06 -33.54 11.81
CA ALA A 139 1.48 -34.38 12.92
C ALA A 139 2.31 -35.55 12.38
N SER A 140 3.62 -35.48 12.58
CA SER A 140 4.56 -36.57 12.34
C SER A 140 4.23 -37.76 13.26
N PRO A 141 4.04 -38.98 12.76
CA PRO A 141 3.82 -40.14 13.62
C PRO A 141 5.17 -40.65 14.15
N ALA A 142 5.50 -40.32 15.40
CA ALA A 142 6.54 -41.02 16.15
C ALA A 142 5.89 -41.87 17.26
N PRO A 143 6.15 -43.19 17.33
CA PRO A 143 5.61 -44.03 18.39
C PRO A 143 6.45 -43.84 19.67
N VAL A 144 5.84 -43.32 20.73
CA VAL A 144 6.47 -43.28 22.06
C VAL A 144 5.77 -44.29 22.97
N LEU A 145 6.34 -45.49 23.00
CA LEU A 145 6.22 -46.41 24.14
C LEU A 145 7.08 -45.85 25.28
N ALA A 146 6.48 -45.46 26.42
CA ALA A 146 7.03 -45.63 27.78
C ALA A 146 6.15 -44.98 28.87
N VAL A 147 5.42 -45.85 29.58
CA VAL A 147 5.22 -45.93 31.04
C VAL A 147 5.70 -44.75 31.91
N ILE A 148 4.80 -44.15 32.71
CA ILE A 148 5.01 -43.88 34.14
C ILE A 148 3.71 -44.06 34.93
N ALA A 149 3.74 -44.98 35.90
CA ALA A 149 2.78 -45.14 36.97
C ALA A 149 3.26 -44.40 38.23
N ALA A 150 2.38 -43.70 38.95
CA ALA A 150 2.43 -43.46 40.40
C ALA A 150 1.23 -42.57 40.81
N LEU A 151 0.24 -43.12 41.52
CA LEU A 151 0.09 -43.06 42.98
C LEU A 151 -0.39 -41.70 43.51
N GLY A 152 -1.72 -41.55 43.58
CA GLY A 152 -2.40 -40.60 44.48
C GLY A 152 -3.30 -41.39 45.44
N ALA A 153 -2.88 -41.50 46.69
CA ALA A 153 -3.66 -42.12 47.76
C ALA A 153 -4.68 -41.13 48.33
N ALA A 154 -5.93 -41.57 48.52
CA ALA A 154 -6.81 -41.07 49.57
C ALA A 154 -7.85 -42.14 49.92
N VAL A 155 -7.44 -43.06 50.78
CA VAL A 155 -8.33 -43.80 51.70
C VAL A 155 -8.89 -42.78 52.70
N VAL A 156 -10.18 -42.84 53.04
CA VAL A 156 -10.69 -42.81 54.43
C VAL A 156 -12.22 -42.98 54.50
N LEU A 157 -12.58 -44.10 55.15
CA LEU A 157 -13.73 -44.44 56.02
C LEU A 157 -15.18 -44.09 55.59
N ARG A 158 -16.13 -45.03 55.42
CA ARG A 158 -16.65 -46.19 56.22
C ARG A 158 -17.66 -45.80 57.33
N ARG A 159 -18.77 -46.56 57.30
CA ARG A 159 -19.84 -46.82 58.31
C ARG A 159 -21.10 -45.96 58.13
N LYS A 160 -22.31 -46.52 58.17
CA LYS A 160 -22.78 -47.68 58.95
C LYS A 160 -23.98 -48.33 58.27
#